data_AF-A0A1M7ULY4-F1
#
_entry.id   AF-A0A1M7ULY4-F1
#
_cell.length_a   1.000
_cell.length_b   1.000
_cell.length_c   1.000
_cell.angle_alpha   90.00
_cell.angle_beta   90.00
_cell.angle_gamma   90.00
#
_symmetry.space_group_name_H-M   'P 1'
#
loop_
_entity.id
_entity.type
_entity.pdbx_description
1 polymer ?
#
loop_
_entity_poly.entity_id
_entity_poly.type
_entity_poly.pdbx_seq_one_letter_code
_entity_poly.pdbx_strand_id
1 'polypeptide(L)' 'MPRYHFKLVDSRRVTDYGSHELIDDTIAQIEGIKLARSLRLERPELTGQNYSISVTTEDGIGICVIPLDDI' A
#
# COMPACT_ATOMS: atom_id res chain seq x y z
N MET A 1 -10.09 17.01 -1.61
CA MET A 1 -9.12 16.24 -0.79
C MET A 1 -8.18 15.54 -1.75
N PRO A 2 -6.86 15.48 -1.47
CA PRO A 2 -5.93 14.78 -2.35
C PRO A 2 -6.29 13.29 -2.48
N ARG A 3 -6.14 12.76 -3.69
CA ARG A 3 -6.40 11.35 -4.00
C ARG A 3 -5.09 10.58 -4.00
N TYR A 4 -5.12 9.41 -3.37
CA TYR A 4 -3.98 8.50 -3.23
C TYR A 4 -4.34 7.12 -3.77
N HIS A 5 -3.41 6.48 -4.45
CA HIS A 5 -3.52 5.12 -4.94
C HIS A 5 -2.71 4.15 -4.08
N PHE A 6 -3.33 3.03 -3.76
CA PHE A 6 -2.73 1.95 -2.99
C PHE A 6 -2.56 0.74 -3.91
N LYS A 7 -1.33 0.28 -4.08
CA LYS A 7 -1.01 -0.84 -4.95
C LYS A 7 -0.20 -1.87 -4.19
N LEU A 8 -0.61 -3.13 -4.27
CA LEU A 8 0.22 -4.24 -3.83
C LEU A 8 1.19 -4.57 -4.96
N VAL A 9 2.47 -4.47 -4.67
CA VAL A 9 3.55 -4.68 -5.63
C VAL A 9 4.45 -5.81 -5.15
N ASP A 10 4.85 -6.68 -6.08
CA ASP A 10 6.02 -7.55 -5.94
C ASP A 10 7.00 -7.26 -7.10
N SER A 11 8.11 -8.00 -7.17
CA SER A 11 9.12 -7.87 -8.23
C SER A 11 8.61 -8.09 -9.68
N ARG A 12 7.38 -8.59 -9.87
CA ARG A 12 6.78 -9.05 -11.14
C ARG A 12 5.31 -8.64 -11.32
N ARG A 13 4.57 -8.30 -10.27
CA ARG A 13 3.11 -8.10 -10.27
C ARG A 13 2.75 -6.83 -9.54
N VAL A 14 1.78 -6.11 -10.11
CA VAL A 14 1.15 -4.94 -9.51
C VAL A 14 -0.35 -5.20 -9.46
N THR A 15 -0.92 -5.22 -8.26
CA THR A 15 -2.37 -5.34 -8.02
C THR A 15 -2.87 -4.02 -7.46
N ASP A 16 -3.85 -3.41 -8.12
CA ASP A 16 -4.46 -2.17 -7.66
C ASP A 16 -5.49 -2.46 -6.55
N TYR A 17 -5.34 -1.79 -5.40
CA TYR A 17 -6.28 -1.84 -4.28
C TYR A 17 -7.24 -0.64 -4.26
N GLY A 18 -7.13 0.25 -5.23
CA GLY A 18 -8.00 1.39 -5.43
C GLY A 18 -7.40 2.70 -4.95
N SER A 19 -8.21 3.75 -5.10
CA SER A 19 -7.86 5.12 -4.74
C SER A 19 -8.72 5.64 -3.60
N HIS A 20 -8.11 6.32 -2.64
CA HIS A 20 -8.80 6.95 -1.51
C HIS A 20 -8.54 8.46 -1.51
N GLU A 21 -9.57 9.24 -1.21
CA GLU A 21 -9.44 10.67 -0.93
C GLU A 21 -9.10 10.84 0.54
N LEU A 22 -7.89 11.32 0.82
CA LEU A 22 -7.37 11.47 2.18
C LEU A 22 -6.96 12.92 2.42
N ILE A 23 -6.73 13.26 3.68
CA ILE A 23 -6.44 14.63 4.10
C ILE A 23 -5.04 15.06 3.66
N ASP A 24 -4.04 14.20 3.88
CA ASP A 24 -2.63 14.45 3.63
C ASP A 24 -1.82 13.14 3.49
N ASP A 25 -0.54 13.29 3.17
CA ASP A 25 0.41 12.19 3.00
C ASP A 25 0.59 11.35 4.27
N THR A 26 0.43 11.96 5.46
CA THR A 26 0.59 11.25 6.74
C THR A 26 -0.56 10.27 6.95
N ILE A 27 -1.79 10.69 6.67
CA ILE A 27 -2.97 9.81 6.69
C ILE A 27 -2.84 8.73 5.62
N ALA A 28 -2.34 9.06 4.42
CA ALA A 28 -2.10 8.08 3.36
C ALA A 28 -1.10 6.99 3.80
N GLN A 29 -0.03 7.37 4.50
CA GLN A 29 0.92 6.42 5.06
C GLN A 29 0.27 5.53 6.14
N ILE A 30 -0.50 6.10 7.06
CA ILE A 30 -1.20 5.35 8.11
C ILE A 30 -2.17 4.32 7.51
N GLU A 31 -2.96 4.72 6.51
CA GLU A 31 -3.86 3.80 5.81
C GLU A 31 -3.10 2.70 5.05
N GLY A 32 -1.95 3.03 4.46
CA GLY A 32 -1.07 2.03 3.84
C GLY A 32 -0.57 0.98 4.83
N ILE A 33 -0.20 1.38 6.05
CA ILE A 33 0.24 0.46 7.12
C ILE A 33 -0.94 -0.43 7.57
N LYS A 34 -2.12 0.15 7.75
CA LYS A 34 -3.33 -0.61 8.09
C LYS A 34 -3.65 -1.64 7.02
N LEU A 35 -3.60 -1.25 5.75
CA LEU A 35 -3.84 -2.14 4.62
C LEU A 35 -2.82 -3.30 4.59
N ALA A 36 -1.53 -3.01 4.77
CA ALA A 36 -0.50 -4.05 4.83
C ALA A 36 -0.75 -5.05 5.98
N ARG A 37 -1.15 -4.56 7.17
CA ARG A 37 -1.52 -5.41 8.31
C ARG A 37 -2.75 -6.26 8.03
N SER A 38 -3.81 -5.68 7.47
CA SER A 38 -5.02 -6.41 7.11
C SER A 38 -4.72 -7.50 6.08
N LEU A 39 -3.91 -7.20 5.06
CA LEU A 39 -3.53 -8.18 4.05
C LEU A 39 -2.71 -9.34 4.59
N ARG A 40 -1.82 -9.08 5.55
CA ARG A 40 -1.07 -10.16 6.22
C ARG A 40 -1.99 -11.10 7.02
N LEU A 41 -3.07 -10.58 7.58
CA LEU A 41 -4.06 -11.37 8.31
C LEU A 41 -5.01 -12.13 7.37
N GLU A 42 -5.51 -11.47 6.32
CA GLU A 42 -6.47 -12.05 5.38
C GLU A 42 -5.83 -12.99 4.36
N ARG A 43 -4.56 -12.73 4.00
CA ARG A 43 -3.80 -13.48 2.99
C ARG A 43 -2.39 -13.78 3.50
N PRO A 44 -2.25 -14.64 4.52
CA PRO A 44 -0.95 -15.00 5.05
C PRO A 44 -0.01 -15.59 3.99
N GLU A 45 -0.54 -16.15 2.90
CA GLU A 45 0.23 -16.64 1.76
C GLU A 45 1.08 -15.57 1.06
N LEU A 46 0.74 -14.28 1.17
CA LEU A 46 1.53 -13.18 0.61
C LEU A 46 2.77 -12.87 1.46
N THR A 47 2.81 -13.32 2.71
CA THR A 47 3.95 -13.12 3.61
C THR A 47 5.12 -14.01 3.19
N GLY A 48 6.33 -13.46 3.18
CA GLY A 48 7.56 -14.11 2.74
C GLY A 48 7.76 -14.10 1.22
N GLN A 49 6.85 -13.46 0.46
CA GLN A 49 6.95 -13.35 -1.00
C GLN A 49 7.46 -11.97 -1.48
N ASN A 50 7.97 -11.13 -0.57
CA ASN A 50 8.46 -9.77 -0.86
C ASN A 50 7.37 -8.84 -1.44
N TYR A 51 6.11 -9.03 -1.04
CA TYR A 51 5.05 -8.09 -1.37
C TYR A 51 5.18 -6.82 -0.53
N SER A 52 4.85 -5.68 -1.15
CA SER A 52 4.80 -4.38 -0.48
C SER A 52 3.54 -3.61 -0.91
N ILE A 53 3.03 -2.74 -0.04
CA ILE A 53 2.05 -1.72 -0.40
C ILE A 53 2.79 -0.47 -0.81
N SER A 54 2.61 -0.06 -2.07
CA SER A 54 3.04 1.23 -2.60
C SER A 54 1.89 2.22 -2.51
N VAL A 55 2.15 3.35 -1.86
CA VAL A 55 1.23 4.48 -1.76
C VAL A 55 1.75 5.59 -2.66
N THR A 56 0.90 6.06 -3.57
CA THR A 56 1.23 7.11 -4.55
C THR A 56 0.14 8.18 -4.58
N THR A 57 0.48 9.41 -4.91
CA THR A 57 -0.51 10.45 -5.21
C THR A 57 -1.22 10.16 -6.54
N GLU A 58 -2.27 10.92 -6.86
CA GLU A 58 -2.95 10.89 -8.16
C GLU A 58 -1.98 11.12 -9.34
N ASP A 59 -0.97 11.97 -9.16
CA ASP A 59 0.08 12.25 -10.15
C ASP A 59 1.14 11.13 -10.25
N GLY A 60 1.00 10.06 -9.46
CA GLY A 60 1.95 8.95 -9.42
C GLY A 60 3.21 9.22 -8.60
N ILE A 61 3.24 10.28 -7.79
CA ILE A 61 4.37 10.56 -6.90
C ILE A 61 4.36 9.56 -5.75
N GLY A 62 5.47 8.84 -5.56
CA GLY A 62 5.62 7.88 -4.48
C GLY A 62 5.69 8.56 -3.11
N ILE A 63 4.76 8.22 -2.23
CA ILE A 63 4.73 8.69 -0.83
C ILE A 63 5.52 7.71 0.04
N CYS A 64 5.16 6.43 0.00
CA CYS A 64 5.85 5.39 0.76
C CYS A 64 5.67 4.01 0.15
N VAL A 65 6.56 3.10 0.55
CA VAL A 65 6.48 1.67 0.23
C VAL A 65 6.61 0.90 1.54
N ILE A 66 5.65 -0.01 1.75
CA ILE A 66 5.44 -0.67 3.03
C ILE A 66 5.54 -2.18 2.80
N PRO A 67 6.65 -2.84 3.18
CA PRO A 67 6.78 -4.29 3.05
C PRO A 67 5.78 -5.01 3.96
N LEU A 68 5.17 -6.09 3.46
CA LEU A 68 4.29 -6.93 4.29
C LEU A 68 5.08 -7.74 5.32
N ASP A 69 6.37 -7.97 5.07
CA ASP A 69 7.23 -8.87 5.84
C ASP A 69 7.88 -8.23 7.09
N ASP A 70 7.90 -6.90 7.17
CA ASP A 70 8.67 -6.14 8.19
C ASP A 70 7.77 -5.19 9.02
N ILE A 71 6.51 -5.60 9.23
CA ILE A 71 5.45 -4.80 9.88
C ILE A 71 4.97 -5.35 11.22
#